data_AF-A0A1H4GQ36-F1
#
_entry.id   AF-A0A1H4GQ36-F1
#
_cell.length_a   1.000
_cell.length_b   1.000
_cell.length_c   1.000
_cell.angle_alpha   90.00
_cell.angle_beta   90.00
_cell.angle_gamma   90.00
#
_symmetry.space_group_name_H-M   'P 1'
#
loop_
_entity.id
_entity.type
_entity.pdbx_description
1 polymer ?
#
loop_
_entity_poly.entity_id
_entity_poly.type
_entity_poly.pdbx_seq_one_letter_code
_entity_poly.pdbx_strand_id
1 'polypeptide(L)'
;MSKYTAKDFFVDWYRAADPNVNSATKTNRMAALDKIIMCNEIEEWFSIIQIILLENPANEDTEWFATFFKEKDETFPLINNLNHLKILAKVAICMLLEAEESYVGDFVAYSILTSRFLHKERLDVNEIVLSNYAEKYLDNSIPLGRKLIEKPIEKMSLDEFDEKSEEAITWAAILPLFQRVNELSDRQNALSEESNVLWWLFGEHLKTNGQHFKEAGPVSVALLGAIELASLTQYEYGFPSSRDILTKAINLSTDSLKEVTFSEVLTSIPALLKDVILKYYKEEYAIILPTLSIIYDGLNANGKDPANLISEKYGVPSEQKYSLYQISDQLYHECLLKVNWLPNE
;
A
#
# COMPACT_ATOMS: atom_id res chain seq x y z
N MET A 1 -2.46 -18.18 13.56
CA MET A 1 -3.68 -17.37 13.44
C MET A 1 -4.06 -16.88 14.83
N SER A 2 -4.34 -15.59 15.00
CA SER A 2 -5.03 -15.13 16.21
C SER A 2 -6.35 -15.89 16.30
N LYS A 3 -6.76 -16.28 17.50
CA LYS A 3 -8.01 -17.01 17.73
C LYS A 3 -9.27 -16.17 17.40
N TYR A 4 -9.08 -14.89 17.06
CA TYR A 4 -10.11 -13.89 16.90
C TYR A 4 -9.89 -13.10 15.60
N THR A 5 -11.01 -12.74 14.97
CA THR A 5 -11.16 -11.97 13.72
C THR A 5 -11.79 -10.60 13.98
N ALA A 6 -11.75 -9.70 13.01
CA ALA A 6 -12.45 -8.41 13.04
C ALA A 6 -13.95 -8.56 13.32
N LYS A 7 -14.58 -9.65 12.86
CA LYS A 7 -15.99 -9.96 13.13
C LYS A 7 -16.27 -10.23 14.60
N ASP A 8 -15.31 -10.81 15.32
CA ASP A 8 -15.44 -11.14 16.74
C ASP A 8 -15.43 -9.87 17.60
N PHE A 9 -14.59 -8.90 17.25
CA PHE A 9 -14.45 -7.63 17.96
C PHE A 9 -15.46 -6.54 17.55
N PHE A 10 -16.25 -6.78 16.50
CA PHE A 10 -17.19 -5.79 15.95
C PHE A 10 -18.01 -5.04 17.01
N VAL A 11 -18.62 -5.78 17.95
CA VAL A 11 -19.52 -5.19 18.96
C VAL A 11 -18.75 -4.23 19.87
N ASP A 12 -17.55 -4.63 20.28
CA ASP A 12 -16.73 -3.84 21.20
C ASP A 12 -16.24 -2.56 20.53
N TRP A 13 -15.76 -2.66 19.28
CA TRP A 13 -15.38 -1.48 18.50
C TRP A 13 -16.56 -0.56 18.18
N TYR A 14 -17.72 -1.14 17.87
CA TYR A 14 -18.89 -0.36 17.48
C TYR A 14 -19.54 0.42 18.62
N ARG A 15 -19.35 -0.01 19.88
CA ARG A 15 -19.83 0.72 21.06
C ARG A 15 -19.29 2.14 21.17
N ALA A 16 -18.15 2.45 20.52
CA ALA A 16 -17.63 3.81 20.45
C ALA A 16 -18.52 4.76 19.62
N ALA A 17 -19.30 4.26 18.66
CA ALA A 17 -20.35 5.04 17.98
C ALA A 17 -21.73 4.87 18.62
N ASP A 18 -22.07 3.64 19.07
CA ASP A 18 -23.38 3.33 19.61
C ASP A 18 -23.28 2.39 20.83
N PRO A 19 -23.34 2.93 22.06
CA PRO A 19 -23.28 2.13 23.28
C PRO A 19 -24.42 1.09 23.40
N ASN A 20 -25.53 1.29 22.67
CA ASN A 20 -26.73 0.46 22.76
C ASN A 20 -26.83 -0.58 21.63
N VAL A 21 -25.73 -0.88 20.95
CA VAL A 21 -25.69 -1.89 19.88
C VAL A 21 -26.28 -3.23 20.36
N ASN A 22 -27.32 -3.71 19.67
CA ASN A 22 -28.00 -4.95 19.99
C ASN A 22 -27.69 -6.06 18.96
N SER A 23 -28.18 -7.28 19.21
CA SER A 23 -27.91 -8.42 18.33
C SER A 23 -28.46 -8.24 16.91
N ALA A 24 -29.61 -7.59 16.73
CA ALA A 24 -30.18 -7.36 15.40
C ALA A 24 -29.33 -6.36 14.61
N THR A 25 -28.92 -5.26 15.26
CA THR A 25 -28.01 -4.26 14.69
C THR A 25 -26.68 -4.89 14.28
N LYS A 26 -26.09 -5.74 15.14
CA LYS A 26 -24.88 -6.50 14.80
C LYS A 26 -25.08 -7.32 13.54
N THR A 27 -26.12 -8.15 13.49
CA THR A 27 -26.36 -9.06 12.36
C THR A 27 -26.57 -8.28 11.05
N ASN A 28 -27.40 -7.25 11.07
CA ASN A 28 -27.74 -6.47 9.88
C ASN A 28 -26.52 -5.70 9.33
N ARG A 29 -25.76 -5.03 10.21
CA ARG A 29 -24.56 -4.28 9.79
C ARG A 29 -23.41 -5.19 9.37
N MET A 30 -23.28 -6.37 9.99
CA MET A 30 -22.31 -7.37 9.55
C MET A 30 -22.67 -7.93 8.16
N ALA A 31 -23.95 -8.17 7.89
CA ALA A 31 -24.40 -8.59 6.57
C ALA A 31 -24.14 -7.53 5.49
N ALA A 32 -24.18 -6.24 5.85
CA ALA A 32 -23.73 -5.17 4.96
C ALA A 32 -22.21 -5.27 4.73
N LEU A 33 -21.40 -5.34 5.79
CA LEU A 33 -19.93 -5.47 5.66
C LEU A 33 -19.52 -6.67 4.81
N ASP A 34 -20.17 -7.82 4.99
CA ASP A 34 -19.92 -9.03 4.19
C ASP A 34 -20.19 -8.84 2.69
N LYS A 35 -21.10 -7.94 2.32
CA LYS A 35 -21.35 -7.60 0.92
C LYS A 35 -20.33 -6.57 0.41
N ILE A 36 -19.87 -5.64 1.26
CA ILE A 36 -18.86 -4.62 0.89
C ILE A 36 -17.49 -5.26 0.62
N ILE A 37 -17.09 -6.26 1.42
CA ILE A 37 -15.80 -6.95 1.20
C ILE A 37 -15.74 -7.75 -0.11
N MET A 38 -16.88 -7.95 -0.77
CA MET A 38 -16.97 -8.60 -2.09
C MET A 38 -16.85 -7.59 -3.24
N CYS A 39 -16.80 -6.29 -2.94
CA CYS A 39 -16.56 -5.24 -3.92
C CYS A 39 -15.08 -5.22 -4.32
N ASN A 40 -14.82 -5.27 -5.62
CA ASN A 40 -13.47 -5.27 -6.19
C ASN A 40 -13.07 -3.90 -6.78
N GLU A 41 -13.89 -2.87 -6.64
CA GLU A 41 -13.63 -1.56 -7.25
C GLU A 41 -12.73 -0.70 -6.35
N ILE A 42 -11.58 -0.23 -6.87
CA ILE A 42 -10.60 0.56 -6.10
C ILE A 42 -11.21 1.88 -5.64
N GLU A 43 -12.08 2.49 -6.45
CA GLU A 43 -12.73 3.77 -6.20
C GLU A 43 -13.64 3.73 -4.96
N GLU A 44 -14.34 2.60 -4.73
CA GLU A 44 -15.16 2.40 -3.54
C GLU A 44 -14.29 2.29 -2.30
N TRP A 45 -13.19 1.54 -2.37
CA TRP A 45 -12.25 1.40 -1.26
C TRP A 45 -11.48 2.68 -0.96
N PHE A 46 -11.18 3.46 -1.99
CA PHE A 46 -10.59 4.77 -1.84
C PHE A 46 -11.54 5.73 -1.10
N SER A 47 -12.83 5.73 -1.45
CA SER A 47 -13.87 6.46 -0.70
C SER A 47 -13.92 6.02 0.78
N ILE A 48 -13.85 4.72 1.06
CA ILE A 48 -13.81 4.18 2.44
C ILE A 48 -12.58 4.70 3.20
N ILE A 49 -11.41 4.72 2.55
CA ILE A 49 -10.18 5.27 3.15
C ILE A 49 -10.33 6.77 3.44
N GLN A 50 -10.91 7.54 2.52
CA GLN A 50 -11.16 8.97 2.69
C GLN A 50 -12.09 9.25 3.87
N ILE A 51 -13.15 8.45 4.07
CA ILE A 51 -14.04 8.55 5.24
C ILE A 51 -13.24 8.49 6.55
N ILE A 52 -12.19 7.68 6.61
CA ILE A 52 -11.37 7.51 7.81
C ILE A 52 -10.37 8.65 7.96
N LEU A 53 -9.64 8.98 6.89
CA LEU A 53 -8.50 9.90 6.93
C LEU A 53 -8.92 11.38 6.97
N LEU A 54 -10.06 11.75 6.37
CA LEU A 54 -10.54 13.13 6.34
C LEU A 54 -11.36 13.49 7.59
N GLU A 55 -11.22 14.74 8.05
CA GLU A 55 -12.14 15.28 9.06
C GLU A 55 -13.56 15.39 8.50
N ASN A 56 -13.66 15.93 7.30
CA ASN A 56 -14.90 16.17 6.57
C ASN A 56 -14.78 15.53 5.18
N PRO A 57 -15.06 14.21 5.05
CA PRO A 57 -15.11 13.54 3.74
C PRO A 57 -16.20 14.14 2.85
N ALA A 58 -16.12 13.92 1.53
CA ALA A 58 -17.13 14.42 0.63
C ALA A 58 -18.48 13.73 0.89
N ASN A 59 -19.58 14.46 0.65
CA ASN A 59 -20.92 13.93 0.89
C ASN A 59 -21.16 12.66 0.07
N GLU A 60 -20.69 12.64 -1.19
CA GLU A 60 -20.83 11.47 -2.08
C GLU A 60 -20.20 10.21 -1.47
N ASP A 61 -18.97 10.29 -0.96
CA ASP A 61 -18.25 9.19 -0.30
C ASP A 61 -19.06 8.63 0.88
N THR A 62 -19.64 9.52 1.69
CA THR A 62 -20.41 9.10 2.87
C THR A 62 -21.81 8.60 2.53
N GLU A 63 -22.45 9.12 1.49
CA GLU A 63 -23.85 8.86 1.15
C GLU A 63 -24.02 7.46 0.57
N TRP A 64 -23.16 7.04 -0.36
CA TRP A 64 -23.23 5.68 -0.91
C TRP A 64 -22.97 4.64 0.19
N PHE A 65 -21.96 4.87 1.02
CA PHE A 65 -21.59 3.95 2.10
C PHE A 65 -22.70 3.87 3.14
N ALA A 66 -23.29 5.00 3.54
CA ALA A 66 -24.44 5.04 4.46
C ALA A 66 -25.69 4.35 3.88
N THR A 67 -25.96 4.57 2.59
CA THR A 67 -27.10 3.94 1.88
C THR A 67 -26.97 2.42 1.91
N PHE A 68 -25.74 1.92 1.71
CA PHE A 68 -25.46 0.48 1.76
C PHE A 68 -25.82 -0.14 3.12
N PHE A 69 -25.54 0.55 4.22
CA PHE A 69 -25.98 0.10 5.55
C PHE A 69 -27.49 0.24 5.74
N LYS A 70 -28.10 1.31 5.23
CA LYS A 70 -29.55 1.55 5.34
C LYS A 70 -30.38 0.46 4.67
N GLU A 71 -29.90 -0.09 3.55
CA GLU A 71 -30.55 -1.20 2.84
C GLU A 71 -30.66 -2.48 3.68
N LYS A 72 -29.71 -2.72 4.59
CA LYS A 72 -29.67 -3.91 5.46
C LYS A 72 -30.17 -3.64 6.86
N ASP A 73 -30.04 -2.41 7.34
CA ASP A 73 -30.45 -1.93 8.65
C ASP A 73 -31.28 -0.66 8.50
N GLU A 74 -32.60 -0.81 8.48
CA GLU A 74 -33.54 0.32 8.42
C GLU A 74 -33.37 1.30 9.59
N THR A 75 -32.74 0.89 10.70
CA THR A 75 -32.47 1.75 11.85
C THR A 75 -31.21 2.59 11.70
N PHE A 76 -30.42 2.37 10.63
CA PHE A 76 -29.17 3.10 10.41
C PHE A 76 -29.43 4.62 10.26
N PRO A 77 -28.71 5.46 11.01
CA PRO A 77 -28.85 6.91 10.93
C PRO A 77 -28.25 7.43 9.61
N LEU A 78 -28.99 8.30 8.91
CA LEU A 78 -28.51 9.00 7.71
C LEU A 78 -28.02 10.42 8.00
N ILE A 79 -28.27 10.93 9.22
CA ILE A 79 -27.90 12.27 9.65
C ILE A 79 -26.95 12.15 10.84
N ASN A 80 -25.90 12.97 10.88
CA ASN A 80 -24.89 12.98 11.94
C ASN A 80 -24.28 11.59 12.21
N ASN A 81 -24.10 10.80 11.15
CA ASN A 81 -23.68 9.40 11.20
C ASN A 81 -22.17 9.19 10.95
N LEU A 82 -21.38 10.26 10.81
CA LEU A 82 -19.96 10.17 10.46
C LEU A 82 -19.16 9.26 11.40
N ASN A 83 -19.43 9.29 12.71
CA ASN A 83 -18.76 8.39 13.66
C ASN A 83 -19.10 6.91 13.41
N HIS A 84 -20.35 6.62 13.04
CA HIS A 84 -20.76 5.27 12.64
C HIS A 84 -20.02 4.84 11.37
N LEU A 85 -19.97 5.71 10.36
CA LEU A 85 -19.30 5.42 9.09
C LEU A 85 -17.80 5.22 9.29
N LYS A 86 -17.12 6.05 10.09
CA LYS A 86 -15.69 5.91 10.40
C LYS A 86 -15.37 4.57 11.04
N ILE A 87 -16.16 4.11 12.00
CA ILE A 87 -15.91 2.79 12.62
C ILE A 87 -16.21 1.66 11.63
N LEU A 88 -17.32 1.75 10.88
CA LEU A 88 -17.66 0.72 9.89
C LEU A 88 -16.63 0.62 8.78
N ALA A 89 -16.08 1.75 8.32
CA ALA A 89 -15.00 1.80 7.34
C ALA A 89 -13.74 1.09 7.87
N LYS A 90 -13.35 1.35 9.12
CA LYS A 90 -12.23 0.64 9.76
C LYS A 90 -12.47 -0.86 9.85
N VAL A 91 -13.68 -1.27 10.24
CA VAL A 91 -14.04 -2.70 10.30
C VAL A 91 -14.00 -3.34 8.92
N ALA A 92 -14.55 -2.67 7.90
CA ALA A 92 -14.55 -3.16 6.52
C ALA A 92 -13.12 -3.40 6.03
N ILE A 93 -12.21 -2.45 6.29
CA ILE A 93 -10.79 -2.59 5.98
C ILE A 93 -10.17 -3.78 6.74
N CYS A 94 -10.42 -3.90 8.05
CA CYS A 94 -9.86 -5.03 8.81
C CYS A 94 -10.35 -6.38 8.26
N MET A 95 -11.63 -6.46 7.89
CA MET A 95 -12.21 -7.68 7.30
C MET A 95 -11.64 -7.98 5.92
N LEU A 96 -11.41 -6.96 5.07
CA LEU A 96 -10.75 -7.12 3.78
C LEU A 96 -9.32 -7.65 3.96
N LEU A 97 -8.55 -7.06 4.87
CA LEU A 97 -7.16 -7.44 5.14
C LEU A 97 -7.02 -8.78 5.91
N GLU A 98 -8.12 -9.31 6.44
CA GLU A 98 -8.19 -10.68 7.00
C GLU A 98 -8.64 -11.72 5.96
N ALA A 99 -9.18 -11.28 4.81
CA ALA A 99 -9.64 -12.14 3.74
C ALA A 99 -8.46 -12.68 2.90
N GLU A 100 -8.78 -13.40 1.82
CA GLU A 100 -7.77 -13.87 0.87
C GLU A 100 -7.11 -12.70 0.13
N GLU A 101 -5.89 -12.93 -0.34
CA GLU A 101 -5.06 -11.95 -1.05
C GLU A 101 -5.80 -11.43 -2.29
N SER A 102 -5.80 -10.12 -2.47
CA SER A 102 -6.42 -9.46 -3.62
C SER A 102 -5.71 -8.13 -3.92
N TYR A 103 -5.74 -7.70 -5.18
CA TYR A 103 -5.15 -6.42 -5.59
C TYR A 103 -5.78 -5.22 -4.84
N VAL A 104 -7.05 -5.33 -4.45
CA VAL A 104 -7.74 -4.32 -3.64
C VAL A 104 -7.19 -4.32 -2.21
N GLY A 105 -6.97 -5.50 -1.63
CA GLY A 105 -6.32 -5.64 -0.33
C GLY A 105 -4.93 -4.99 -0.33
N ASP A 106 -4.17 -5.18 -1.40
CA ASP A 106 -2.84 -4.57 -1.57
C ASP A 106 -2.94 -3.04 -1.65
N PHE A 107 -3.84 -2.51 -2.48
CA PHE A 107 -4.11 -1.07 -2.56
C PHE A 107 -4.50 -0.47 -1.20
N VAL A 108 -5.39 -1.13 -0.47
CA VAL A 108 -5.85 -0.67 0.84
C VAL A 108 -4.71 -0.72 1.87
N ALA A 109 -3.93 -1.80 1.90
CA ALA A 109 -2.82 -1.96 2.81
C ALA A 109 -1.77 -0.86 2.61
N TYR A 110 -1.35 -0.60 1.38
CA TYR A 110 -0.42 0.49 1.12
C TYR A 110 -1.01 1.85 1.41
N SER A 111 -2.27 2.10 1.08
CA SER A 111 -2.92 3.39 1.35
C SER A 111 -2.91 3.73 2.84
N ILE A 112 -3.10 2.72 3.68
CA ILE A 112 -3.00 2.85 5.14
C ILE A 112 -1.57 3.13 5.56
N LEU A 113 -0.59 2.40 5.01
CA LEU A 113 0.82 2.57 5.37
C LEU A 113 1.38 3.92 4.94
N THR A 114 1.13 4.32 3.70
CA THR A 114 1.64 5.57 3.13
C THR A 114 1.00 6.78 3.79
N SER A 115 -0.29 6.73 4.12
CA SER A 115 -1.00 7.86 4.76
C SER A 115 -0.52 8.18 6.18
N ARG A 116 0.26 7.30 6.83
CA ARG A 116 0.88 7.56 8.15
C ARG A 116 2.00 8.59 8.09
N PHE A 117 2.63 8.74 6.94
CA PHE A 117 3.73 9.67 6.77
C PHE A 117 3.28 11.11 7.09
N LEU A 118 4.17 11.90 7.72
CA LEU A 118 3.90 13.24 8.24
C LEU A 118 2.94 13.29 9.45
N HIS A 119 2.90 12.23 10.26
CA HIS A 119 2.14 12.19 11.52
C HIS A 119 0.64 12.47 11.35
N LYS A 120 0.05 12.13 10.19
CA LYS A 120 -1.42 12.04 10.04
C LYS A 120 -1.98 10.81 10.76
N GLU A 121 -1.43 10.44 11.92
CA GLU A 121 -1.93 9.39 12.82
C GLU A 121 -3.26 9.83 13.44
N ARG A 122 -4.29 9.90 12.62
CA ARG A 122 -5.70 9.98 13.01
C ARG A 122 -6.39 8.63 12.84
N LEU A 123 -5.65 7.62 12.42
CA LEU A 123 -6.14 6.27 12.19
C LEU A 123 -6.49 5.53 13.49
N ASP A 124 -5.89 5.89 14.64
CA ASP A 124 -5.92 5.06 15.85
C ASP A 124 -6.88 5.54 16.96
N VAL A 125 -7.79 6.48 16.66
CA VAL A 125 -8.62 7.15 17.68
C VAL A 125 -9.55 6.19 18.47
N ASN A 126 -9.72 4.92 18.06
CA ASN A 126 -10.68 3.98 18.67
C ASN A 126 -10.15 2.52 18.79
N GLU A 127 -8.93 2.30 19.31
CA GLU A 127 -8.29 0.97 19.55
C GLU A 127 -7.99 0.11 18.29
N ILE A 128 -8.65 0.36 17.16
CA ILE A 128 -8.38 -0.33 15.89
C ILE A 128 -7.13 0.29 15.25
N VAL A 129 -6.00 -0.41 15.39
CA VAL A 129 -4.72 -0.03 14.78
C VAL A 129 -4.63 -0.63 13.38
N LEU A 130 -5.11 0.10 12.37
CA LEU A 130 -5.19 -0.39 10.98
C LEU A 130 -3.82 -0.73 10.38
N SER A 131 -2.75 -0.04 10.80
CA SER A 131 -1.41 -0.33 10.33
C SER A 131 -0.97 -1.75 10.63
N ASN A 132 -1.34 -2.29 11.80
CA ASN A 132 -1.00 -3.66 12.17
C ASN A 132 -1.68 -4.69 11.26
N TYR A 133 -2.91 -4.38 10.81
CA TYR A 133 -3.62 -5.21 9.85
C TYR A 133 -2.97 -5.14 8.46
N ALA A 134 -2.60 -3.94 8.01
CA ALA A 134 -1.94 -3.73 6.73
C ALA A 134 -0.56 -4.40 6.67
N GLU A 135 0.30 -4.20 7.68
CA GLU A 135 1.62 -4.83 7.79
C GLU A 135 1.51 -6.35 7.79
N LYS A 136 0.62 -6.90 8.64
CA LYS A 136 0.38 -8.34 8.71
C LYS A 136 -0.18 -8.92 7.41
N TYR A 137 -1.06 -8.20 6.74
CA TYR A 137 -1.60 -8.62 5.44
C TYR A 137 -0.47 -8.73 4.43
N LEU A 138 0.31 -7.66 4.22
CA LEU A 138 1.45 -7.65 3.29
C LEU A 138 2.48 -8.73 3.62
N ASP A 139 2.83 -8.92 4.90
CA ASP A 139 3.74 -9.98 5.35
C ASP A 139 3.25 -11.39 4.99
N ASN A 140 1.93 -11.62 5.08
CA ASN A 140 1.33 -12.89 4.70
C ASN A 140 1.29 -13.06 3.19
N SER A 141 1.07 -11.98 2.43
CA SER A 141 1.02 -11.96 0.97
C SER A 141 2.37 -12.17 0.28
N ILE A 142 3.50 -12.10 1.01
CA ILE A 142 4.82 -12.43 0.46
C ILE A 142 4.82 -13.90 -0.02
N PRO A 143 5.03 -14.18 -1.32
CA PRO A 143 5.04 -15.51 -1.89
C PRO A 143 6.11 -16.38 -1.25
N LEU A 144 5.84 -17.68 -1.25
CA LEU A 144 6.77 -18.71 -0.79
C LEU A 144 8.15 -18.63 -1.47
N GLY A 145 8.24 -18.04 -2.67
CA GLY A 145 9.52 -17.81 -3.34
C GLY A 145 10.42 -16.76 -2.69
N ARG A 146 9.85 -15.81 -1.93
CA ARG A 146 10.59 -14.79 -1.16
C ARG A 146 10.64 -15.09 0.33
N LYS A 147 9.69 -15.88 0.84
CA LYS A 147 9.78 -16.40 2.20
C LYS A 147 11.03 -17.28 2.27
N LEU A 148 11.96 -16.95 3.16
CA LEU A 148 13.16 -17.74 3.48
C LEU A 148 12.80 -19.06 4.17
N ILE A 149 11.83 -19.78 3.64
CA ILE A 149 11.43 -21.10 4.11
C ILE A 149 12.17 -22.09 3.23
N GLU A 150 13.32 -22.54 3.74
CA GLU A 150 13.98 -23.78 3.33
C GLU A 150 13.10 -24.98 3.65
N LYS A 151 11.89 -25.08 3.08
CA LYS A 151 11.22 -26.37 3.04
C LYS A 151 11.92 -27.16 1.94
N PRO A 152 12.64 -28.25 2.29
CA PRO A 152 13.18 -29.13 1.27
C PRO A 152 12.02 -29.54 0.37
N ILE A 153 12.26 -29.52 -0.94
CA ILE A 153 11.32 -30.06 -1.90
C ILE A 153 11.16 -31.53 -1.51
N GLU A 154 10.03 -31.88 -0.87
CA GLU A 154 9.68 -33.28 -0.69
C GLU A 154 9.67 -33.88 -2.09
N LYS A 155 10.59 -34.82 -2.33
CA LYS A 155 10.65 -35.54 -3.59
C LYS A 155 9.33 -36.28 -3.70
N MET A 156 8.46 -35.84 -4.59
CA MET A 156 7.33 -36.65 -5.00
C MET A 156 7.92 -37.91 -5.61
N SER A 157 7.75 -39.03 -4.92
CA SER A 157 8.22 -40.31 -5.44
C SER A 157 7.36 -40.61 -6.67
N LEU A 158 8.00 -40.69 -7.83
CA LEU A 158 7.36 -41.12 -9.07
C LEU A 158 6.78 -42.55 -8.95
N ASP A 159 7.18 -43.29 -7.93
CA ASP A 159 6.74 -44.66 -7.64
C ASP A 159 5.27 -44.73 -7.14
N GLU A 160 4.61 -43.59 -6.87
CA GLU A 160 3.17 -43.53 -6.55
C GLU A 160 2.27 -43.37 -7.78
N PHE A 161 2.84 -43.14 -8.97
CA PHE A 161 2.10 -43.25 -10.23
C PHE A 161 2.02 -44.73 -10.62
N ASP A 162 1.05 -45.44 -10.03
CA ASP A 162 0.79 -46.84 -10.31
C ASP A 162 0.53 -47.03 -11.82
N GLU A 163 1.39 -47.84 -12.46
CA GLU A 163 1.49 -48.06 -13.90
C GLU A 163 0.28 -48.84 -14.50
N LYS A 164 -0.82 -48.92 -13.75
CA LYS A 164 -1.95 -49.85 -14.01
C LYS A 164 -3.29 -49.21 -14.32
N SER A 165 -3.36 -47.93 -14.65
CA SER A 165 -4.58 -47.36 -15.27
C SER A 165 -4.25 -46.61 -16.56
N GLU A 166 -4.34 -47.31 -17.68
CA GLU A 166 -4.54 -46.71 -19.02
C GLU A 166 -5.86 -45.92 -19.12
N GLU A 167 -6.66 -45.84 -18.05
CA GLU A 167 -7.91 -45.12 -17.98
C GLU A 167 -7.77 -43.84 -17.13
N ALA A 168 -7.77 -42.70 -17.84
CA ALA A 168 -7.94 -41.34 -17.36
C ALA A 168 -6.93 -40.84 -16.31
N ILE A 169 -5.96 -40.04 -16.76
CA ILE A 169 -5.31 -39.07 -15.89
C ILE A 169 -6.43 -38.20 -15.28
N THR A 170 -6.76 -38.45 -14.02
CA THR A 170 -7.82 -37.71 -13.35
C THR A 170 -7.34 -36.29 -13.03
N TRP A 171 -8.26 -35.32 -13.01
CA TRP A 171 -7.95 -33.96 -12.55
C TRP A 171 -7.28 -33.94 -11.17
N ALA A 172 -7.55 -34.94 -10.32
CA ALA A 172 -6.91 -35.12 -9.02
C ALA A 172 -5.40 -35.41 -9.09
N ALA A 173 -4.92 -36.07 -10.14
CA ALA A 173 -3.49 -36.31 -10.37
C ALA A 173 -2.78 -35.12 -11.06
N ILE A 174 -3.53 -34.34 -11.84
CA ILE A 174 -3.03 -33.17 -12.58
C ILE A 174 -2.92 -31.93 -11.68
N LEU A 175 -3.85 -31.76 -10.73
CA LEU A 175 -3.90 -30.58 -9.86
C LEU A 175 -2.60 -30.34 -9.06
N PRO A 176 -1.98 -31.35 -8.42
CA PRO A 176 -0.70 -31.17 -7.73
C PRO A 176 0.43 -30.74 -8.66
N LEU A 177 0.44 -31.23 -9.91
CA LEU A 177 1.44 -30.82 -10.90
C LEU A 177 1.27 -29.36 -11.29
N PHE A 178 0.04 -28.89 -11.53
CA PHE A 178 -0.21 -27.48 -11.80
C PHE A 178 0.18 -26.58 -10.64
N GLN A 179 -0.18 -26.96 -9.40
CA GLN A 179 0.25 -26.25 -8.20
C GLN A 179 1.78 -26.14 -8.15
N ARG A 180 2.48 -27.24 -8.46
CA ARG A 180 3.94 -27.25 -8.45
C ARG A 180 4.58 -26.40 -9.55
N VAL A 181 3.99 -26.41 -10.75
CA VAL A 181 4.44 -25.55 -11.86
C VAL A 181 4.25 -24.08 -11.50
N ASN A 182 3.12 -23.72 -10.89
CA ASN A 182 2.87 -22.35 -10.43
C ASN A 182 3.87 -21.95 -9.34
N GLU A 183 4.13 -22.80 -8.34
CA GLU A 183 5.15 -22.54 -7.31
C GLU A 183 6.56 -22.32 -7.89
N LEU A 184 6.93 -23.09 -8.92
CA LEU A 184 8.22 -22.94 -9.60
C LEU A 184 8.27 -21.65 -10.43
N SER A 185 7.18 -21.32 -11.11
CA SER A 185 7.02 -20.06 -11.85
C SER A 185 7.16 -18.87 -10.90
N ASP A 186 6.50 -18.89 -9.75
CA ASP A 186 6.58 -17.84 -8.73
C ASP A 186 8.00 -17.71 -8.18
N ARG A 187 8.69 -18.83 -7.93
CA ARG A 187 10.10 -18.79 -7.52
C ARG A 187 11.01 -18.20 -8.59
N GLN A 188 10.79 -18.56 -9.86
CA GLN A 188 11.57 -18.03 -10.97
C GLN A 188 11.35 -16.52 -11.13
N ASN A 189 10.11 -16.05 -11.03
CA ASN A 189 9.77 -14.63 -11.10
C ASN A 189 10.39 -13.86 -9.94
N ALA A 190 10.31 -14.38 -8.71
CA ALA A 190 10.96 -13.80 -7.54
C ALA A 190 12.49 -13.69 -7.74
N LEU A 191 13.16 -14.76 -8.19
CA LEU A 191 14.60 -14.75 -8.46
C LEU A 191 14.98 -13.79 -9.60
N SER A 192 14.14 -13.69 -10.63
CA SER A 192 14.32 -12.76 -11.73
C SER A 192 14.27 -11.32 -11.25
N GLU A 193 13.28 -10.97 -10.43
CA GLU A 193 13.20 -9.66 -9.78
C GLU A 193 14.42 -9.39 -8.90
N GLU A 194 14.76 -10.30 -7.99
CA GLU A 194 15.93 -10.14 -7.10
C GLU A 194 17.22 -9.92 -7.89
N SER A 195 17.43 -10.70 -8.95
CA SER A 195 18.56 -10.52 -9.87
C SER A 195 18.54 -9.14 -10.52
N ASN A 196 17.39 -8.67 -11.00
CA ASN A 196 17.26 -7.36 -11.63
C ASN A 196 17.54 -6.21 -10.64
N VAL A 197 17.04 -6.31 -9.41
CA VAL A 197 17.28 -5.36 -8.33
C VAL A 197 18.77 -5.34 -7.95
N LEU A 198 19.41 -6.50 -7.84
CA LEU A 198 20.85 -6.59 -7.59
C LEU A 198 21.66 -5.99 -8.74
N TRP A 199 21.31 -6.28 -10.00
CA TRP A 199 21.97 -5.71 -11.16
C TRP A 199 21.85 -4.18 -11.20
N TRP A 200 20.68 -3.65 -10.85
CA TRP A 200 20.47 -2.21 -10.71
C TRP A 200 21.37 -1.62 -9.61
N LEU A 201 21.39 -2.26 -8.43
CA LEU A 201 22.17 -1.79 -7.29
C LEU A 201 23.69 -1.87 -7.53
N PHE A 202 24.18 -2.96 -8.12
CA PHE A 202 25.61 -3.15 -8.44
C PHE A 202 26.06 -2.34 -9.66
N GLY A 203 25.15 -2.09 -10.60
CA GLY A 203 25.43 -1.22 -11.75
C GLY A 203 25.63 0.24 -11.34
N GLU A 204 25.16 0.63 -10.15
CA GLU A 204 25.26 1.98 -9.60
C GLU A 204 24.78 3.05 -10.57
N HIS A 205 23.74 2.76 -11.35
CA HIS A 205 23.32 3.60 -12.46
C HIS A 205 21.79 3.74 -12.52
N LEU A 206 21.32 4.99 -12.56
CA LEU A 206 19.91 5.33 -12.72
C LEU A 206 19.54 5.25 -14.19
N LYS A 207 18.60 4.36 -14.53
CA LYS A 207 18.10 4.21 -15.90
C LYS A 207 17.36 5.45 -16.38
N THR A 208 16.61 6.11 -15.51
CA THR A 208 15.71 7.21 -15.84
C THR A 208 16.44 8.44 -16.38
N ASN A 209 17.63 8.76 -15.88
CA ASN A 209 18.40 9.93 -16.30
C ASN A 209 19.79 9.60 -16.87
N GLY A 210 20.16 8.32 -16.94
CA GLY A 210 21.42 7.90 -17.54
C GLY A 210 22.66 8.21 -16.69
N GLN A 211 22.51 8.44 -15.38
CA GLN A 211 23.61 8.89 -14.51
C GLN A 211 24.06 7.81 -13.53
N HIS A 212 25.35 7.80 -13.23
CA HIS A 212 25.90 7.00 -12.13
C HIS A 212 25.46 7.59 -10.77
N PHE A 213 25.23 6.76 -9.75
CA PHE A 213 24.72 7.18 -8.42
C PHE A 213 25.55 8.32 -7.81
N LYS A 214 26.88 8.22 -7.93
CA LYS A 214 27.84 9.26 -7.50
C LYS A 214 27.66 10.61 -8.19
N GLU A 215 27.26 10.62 -9.45
CA GLU A 215 27.08 11.82 -10.27
C GLU A 215 25.71 12.44 -10.06
N ALA A 216 24.68 11.60 -9.86
CA ALA A 216 23.31 12.04 -9.62
C ALA A 216 23.12 12.72 -8.25
N GLY A 217 23.90 12.28 -7.24
CA GLY A 217 23.83 12.77 -5.87
C GLY A 217 22.71 12.13 -5.03
N PRO A 218 22.74 12.31 -3.70
CA PRO A 218 21.91 11.55 -2.77
C PRO A 218 20.41 11.79 -2.90
N VAL A 219 19.99 13.03 -3.17
CA VAL A 219 18.56 13.35 -3.35
C VAL A 219 18.02 12.71 -4.63
N SER A 220 18.74 12.84 -5.74
CA SER A 220 18.33 12.24 -7.02
C SER A 220 18.25 10.72 -6.92
N VAL A 221 19.23 10.09 -6.26
CA VAL A 221 19.23 8.63 -6.04
C VAL A 221 18.12 8.20 -5.10
N ALA A 222 17.79 8.98 -4.06
CA ALA A 222 16.67 8.70 -3.18
C ALA A 222 15.32 8.73 -3.92
N LEU A 223 15.09 9.73 -4.78
CA LEU A 223 13.83 9.90 -5.49
C LEU A 223 13.71 8.95 -6.70
N LEU A 224 14.68 8.99 -7.61
CA LEU A 224 14.68 8.14 -8.81
C LEU A 224 14.89 6.68 -8.45
N GLY A 225 15.72 6.39 -7.44
CA GLY A 225 15.93 5.03 -6.99
C GLY A 225 14.68 4.39 -6.39
N ALA A 226 13.83 5.16 -5.69
CA ALA A 226 12.53 4.67 -5.23
C ALA A 226 11.60 4.32 -6.40
N ILE A 227 11.56 5.16 -7.43
CA ILE A 227 10.73 4.96 -8.63
C ILE A 227 11.23 3.77 -9.44
N GLU A 228 12.54 3.69 -9.69
CA GLU A 228 13.16 2.56 -10.42
C GLU A 228 13.05 1.27 -9.62
N LEU A 229 13.22 1.29 -8.30
CA LEU A 229 13.03 0.08 -7.48
C LEU A 229 11.57 -0.39 -7.54
N ALA A 230 10.60 0.54 -7.53
CA ALA A 230 9.19 0.20 -7.69
C ALA A 230 8.90 -0.39 -9.07
N SER A 231 9.51 0.14 -10.15
CA SER A 231 9.33 -0.43 -11.50
C SER A 231 10.02 -1.77 -11.70
N LEU A 232 11.09 -2.04 -10.95
CA LEU A 232 11.72 -3.36 -10.88
C LEU A 232 10.91 -4.34 -10.04
N THR A 233 10.05 -3.85 -9.15
CA THR A 233 9.22 -4.68 -8.29
C THR A 233 7.99 -5.17 -9.06
N GLN A 234 8.01 -6.44 -9.46
CA GLN A 234 6.95 -7.09 -10.23
C GLN A 234 5.72 -7.41 -9.39
N TYR A 235 5.93 -7.59 -8.09
CA TYR A 235 4.88 -8.02 -7.19
C TYR A 235 4.31 -6.89 -6.36
N GLU A 236 3.02 -6.96 -6.08
CA GLU A 236 2.27 -5.84 -5.51
C GLU A 236 2.67 -5.59 -4.05
N TYR A 237 2.95 -6.62 -3.25
CA TYR A 237 3.36 -6.53 -1.84
C TYR A 237 4.80 -6.04 -1.59
N GLY A 238 5.52 -5.58 -2.63
CA GLY A 238 6.78 -4.87 -2.45
C GLY A 238 7.99 -5.77 -2.14
N PHE A 239 9.16 -5.16 -2.06
CA PHE A 239 10.41 -5.82 -1.72
C PHE A 239 10.64 -5.74 -0.20
N PRO A 240 10.72 -6.85 0.55
CA PRO A 240 10.82 -6.80 2.02
C PRO A 240 12.01 -6.00 2.56
N SER A 241 13.12 -5.97 1.82
CA SER A 241 14.32 -5.17 2.14
C SER A 241 14.46 -3.92 1.26
N SER A 242 13.35 -3.41 0.71
CA SER A 242 13.31 -2.17 -0.08
C SER A 242 14.08 -1.03 0.62
N ARG A 243 13.80 -0.81 1.90
CA ARG A 243 14.46 0.19 2.73
C ARG A 243 15.98 0.00 2.78
N ASP A 244 16.47 -1.22 2.96
CA ASP A 244 17.92 -1.50 3.02
C ASP A 244 18.58 -1.31 1.66
N ILE A 245 17.91 -1.73 0.59
CA ILE A 245 18.35 -1.55 -0.79
C ILE A 245 18.45 -0.06 -1.15
N LEU A 246 17.40 0.71 -0.86
CA LEU A 246 17.38 2.16 -1.09
C LEU A 246 18.43 2.86 -0.23
N THR A 247 18.56 2.48 1.04
CA THR A 247 19.62 2.99 1.92
C THR A 247 21.01 2.70 1.35
N LYS A 248 21.23 1.49 0.81
CA LYS A 248 22.49 1.13 0.16
C LYS A 248 22.73 1.98 -1.09
N ALA A 249 21.73 2.13 -1.96
CA ALA A 249 21.84 2.96 -3.17
C ALA A 249 22.18 4.42 -2.82
N ILE A 250 21.48 5.01 -1.86
CA ILE A 250 21.74 6.38 -1.39
C ILE A 250 23.16 6.49 -0.81
N ASN A 251 23.62 5.52 -0.03
CA ASN A 251 24.99 5.53 0.52
C ASN A 251 26.10 5.35 -0.53
N LEU A 252 25.77 4.86 -1.74
CA LEU A 252 26.70 4.78 -2.87
C LEU A 252 26.78 6.11 -3.65
N SER A 253 25.82 7.00 -3.46
CA SER A 253 25.89 8.39 -3.93
C SER A 253 26.86 9.21 -3.06
N THR A 254 27.45 10.26 -3.63
CA THR A 254 28.47 11.11 -2.98
C THR A 254 27.98 11.75 -1.67
N ASP A 255 28.92 12.10 -0.78
CA ASP A 255 28.75 12.66 0.59
C ASP A 255 27.36 12.49 1.22
N SER A 256 27.26 11.56 2.16
CA SER A 256 26.02 11.13 2.82
C SER A 256 25.25 12.28 3.49
N LEU A 257 24.43 13.00 2.74
CA LEU A 257 23.34 13.82 3.27
C LEU A 257 22.35 12.87 3.93
N LYS A 258 22.39 12.82 5.26
CA LYS A 258 21.49 11.93 6.03
C LYS A 258 20.09 12.50 6.16
N GLU A 259 20.00 13.82 6.22
CA GLU A 259 18.77 14.56 6.52
C GLU A 259 18.63 15.75 5.57
N VAL A 260 17.40 15.99 5.12
CA VAL A 260 17.04 17.07 4.21
C VAL A 260 15.69 17.70 4.59
N THR A 261 15.48 18.95 4.20
CA THR A 261 14.14 19.57 4.20
C THR A 261 13.44 19.31 2.87
N PHE A 262 12.11 19.42 2.83
CA PHE A 262 11.39 19.31 1.54
C PHE A 262 11.77 20.43 0.56
N SER A 263 12.14 21.61 1.05
CA SER A 263 12.65 22.70 0.21
C SER A 263 13.95 22.29 -0.51
N GLU A 264 14.88 21.65 0.19
CA GLU A 264 16.10 21.10 -0.41
C GLU A 264 15.75 20.02 -1.44
N VAL A 265 14.84 19.10 -1.10
CA VAL A 265 14.36 18.06 -2.03
C VAL A 265 13.86 18.68 -3.32
N LEU A 266 12.95 19.66 -3.26
CA LEU A 266 12.36 20.35 -4.42
C LEU A 266 13.40 21.01 -5.33
N THR A 267 14.44 21.61 -4.75
CA THR A 267 15.52 22.24 -5.54
C THR A 267 16.37 21.21 -6.29
N SER A 268 16.53 20.01 -5.74
CA SER A 268 17.36 18.94 -6.29
C SER A 268 16.60 17.95 -7.17
N ILE A 269 15.29 18.11 -7.38
CA ILE A 269 14.52 17.19 -8.23
C ILE A 269 15.01 17.26 -9.68
N PRO A 270 15.34 16.11 -10.33
CA PRO A 270 15.69 16.06 -11.74
C PRO A 270 14.57 16.60 -12.64
N ALA A 271 14.92 17.34 -13.69
CA ALA A 271 13.95 17.99 -14.58
C ALA A 271 12.93 17.00 -15.17
N LEU A 272 13.39 15.82 -15.60
CA LEU A 272 12.52 14.77 -16.14
C LEU A 272 11.48 14.31 -15.12
N LEU A 273 11.85 14.18 -13.84
CA LEU A 273 10.92 13.78 -12.78
C LEU A 273 9.89 14.88 -12.50
N LYS A 274 10.28 16.16 -12.59
CA LYS A 274 9.34 17.28 -12.46
C LYS A 274 8.24 17.19 -13.51
N ASP A 275 8.62 16.96 -14.77
CA ASP A 275 7.66 16.87 -15.88
C ASP A 275 6.71 15.68 -15.72
N VAL A 276 7.21 14.53 -15.28
CA VAL A 276 6.40 13.34 -15.00
C VAL A 276 5.39 13.61 -13.88
N ILE A 277 5.84 14.14 -12.75
CA ILE A 277 4.97 14.44 -11.61
C ILE A 277 3.90 15.46 -12.00
N LEU A 278 4.28 16.57 -12.66
CA LEU A 278 3.32 17.60 -13.07
C LEU A 278 2.28 17.10 -14.08
N LYS A 279 2.64 16.12 -14.93
CA LYS A 279 1.77 15.60 -15.97
C LYS A 279 0.79 14.53 -15.46
N TYR A 280 1.24 13.65 -14.58
CA TYR A 280 0.50 12.43 -14.26
C TYR A 280 0.00 12.37 -12.81
N TYR A 281 0.47 13.25 -11.93
CA TYR A 281 -0.06 13.32 -10.58
C TYR A 281 -1.54 13.71 -10.59
N LYS A 282 -2.32 13.02 -9.76
CA LYS A 282 -3.75 13.26 -9.59
C LYS A 282 -4.02 13.71 -8.16
N GLU A 283 -4.54 14.92 -8.01
CA GLU A 283 -4.83 15.52 -6.71
C GLU A 283 -5.83 14.71 -5.87
N GLU A 284 -6.71 13.93 -6.51
CA GLU A 284 -7.70 13.09 -5.82
C GLU A 284 -7.03 12.12 -4.84
N TYR A 285 -5.83 11.61 -5.13
CA TYR A 285 -5.09 10.67 -4.29
C TYR A 285 -4.13 11.33 -3.30
N ALA A 286 -4.18 12.65 -3.11
CA ALA A 286 -3.21 13.38 -2.30
C ALA A 286 -3.10 12.87 -0.85
N ILE A 287 -4.18 12.28 -0.33
CA ILE A 287 -4.23 11.78 1.04
C ILE A 287 -3.46 10.47 1.26
N ILE A 288 -3.30 9.65 0.21
CA ILE A 288 -2.56 8.38 0.23
C ILE A 288 -1.19 8.49 -0.45
N LEU A 289 -0.89 9.62 -1.09
CA LEU A 289 0.40 9.92 -1.74
C LEU A 289 1.11 11.14 -1.12
N PRO A 290 1.33 11.19 0.20
CA PRO A 290 1.75 12.42 0.87
C PRO A 290 3.07 13.01 0.35
N THR A 291 4.05 12.17 0.00
CA THR A 291 5.35 12.63 -0.53
C THR A 291 5.20 13.24 -1.91
N LEU A 292 4.51 12.54 -2.82
CA LEU A 292 4.22 13.05 -4.16
C LEU A 292 3.38 14.33 -4.11
N SER A 293 2.42 14.40 -3.18
CA SER A 293 1.55 15.58 -3.01
C SER A 293 2.36 16.81 -2.61
N ILE A 294 3.28 16.66 -1.66
CA ILE A 294 4.20 17.72 -1.25
C ILE A 294 5.07 18.15 -2.42
N ILE A 295 5.63 17.20 -3.16
CA ILE A 295 6.48 17.49 -4.31
C ILE A 295 5.68 18.25 -5.37
N TYR A 296 4.49 17.76 -5.73
CA TYR A 296 3.62 18.38 -6.72
C TYR A 296 3.25 19.83 -6.36
N ASP A 297 2.77 20.06 -5.14
CA ASP A 297 2.40 21.40 -4.68
C ASP A 297 3.61 22.33 -4.61
N GLY A 298 4.75 21.82 -4.16
CA GLY A 298 6.00 22.57 -4.11
C GLY A 298 6.50 23.01 -5.49
N LEU A 299 6.34 22.15 -6.50
CA LEU A 299 6.62 22.47 -7.90
C LEU A 299 5.61 23.48 -8.48
N ASN A 300 4.35 23.45 -8.01
CA ASN A 300 3.26 24.34 -8.43
C ASN A 300 3.06 25.57 -7.55
N ALA A 301 4.07 25.98 -6.77
CA ALA A 301 3.93 27.06 -5.79
C ALA A 301 3.60 28.45 -6.38
N ASN A 302 3.59 28.63 -7.72
CA ASN A 302 3.11 29.83 -8.42
C ASN A 302 3.63 31.17 -7.84
N GLY A 303 4.90 31.20 -7.45
CA GLY A 303 5.56 32.38 -6.87
C GLY A 303 5.45 32.52 -5.36
N LYS A 304 4.74 31.62 -4.66
CA LYS A 304 4.87 31.44 -3.21
C LYS A 304 6.15 30.68 -2.89
N ASP A 305 6.69 30.92 -1.70
CA ASP A 305 7.75 30.11 -1.14
C ASP A 305 7.23 28.67 -0.88
N PRO A 306 7.80 27.64 -1.52
CA PRO A 306 7.36 26.26 -1.34
C PRO A 306 7.37 25.80 0.12
N ALA A 307 8.31 26.29 0.93
CA ALA A 307 8.41 25.93 2.33
C ALA A 307 7.16 26.34 3.12
N ASN A 308 6.67 27.57 2.87
CA ASN A 308 5.47 28.11 3.51
C ASN A 308 4.22 27.38 3.02
N LEU A 309 4.11 27.11 1.71
CA LEU A 309 2.98 26.37 1.15
C LEU A 309 2.85 24.98 1.77
N ILE A 310 3.97 24.26 1.89
CA ILE A 310 4.00 22.92 2.49
C ILE A 310 3.59 22.98 3.96
N SER A 311 4.11 23.96 4.70
CA SER A 311 3.77 24.13 6.11
C SER A 311 2.30 24.47 6.33
N GLU A 312 1.71 25.32 5.50
CA GLU A 312 0.30 25.70 5.59
C GLU A 312 -0.63 24.52 5.24
N LYS A 313 -0.34 23.79 4.15
CA LYS A 313 -1.24 22.74 3.62
C LYS A 313 -1.10 21.40 4.34
N TYR A 314 0.11 21.03 4.73
CA TYR A 314 0.41 19.71 5.32
C TYR A 314 0.69 19.74 6.82
N GLY A 315 0.82 20.93 7.42
CA GLY A 315 1.16 21.07 8.83
C GLY A 315 2.60 20.66 9.15
N VAL A 316 3.48 20.61 8.15
CA VAL A 316 4.89 20.23 8.28
C VAL A 316 5.74 21.49 8.43
N PRO A 317 6.40 21.72 9.58
CA PRO A 317 7.29 22.88 9.76
C PRO A 317 8.34 22.97 8.65
N SER A 318 8.59 24.18 8.14
CA SER A 318 9.54 24.43 7.03
C SER A 318 10.96 23.92 7.30
N GLU A 319 11.38 23.98 8.57
CA GLU A 319 12.69 23.53 9.03
C GLU A 319 12.72 22.04 9.45
N GLN A 320 11.59 21.33 9.35
CA GLN A 320 11.56 19.92 9.71
C GLN A 320 12.44 19.13 8.74
N LYS A 321 13.42 18.45 9.32
CA LYS A 321 14.32 17.57 8.59
C LYS A 321 13.80 16.15 8.57
N TYR A 322 13.93 15.52 7.42
CA TYR A 322 13.57 14.13 7.18
C TYR A 322 14.80 13.40 6.68
N SER A 323 14.93 12.14 7.07
CA SER A 323 15.97 11.35 6.46
C SER A 323 15.66 11.03 5.00
N LEU A 324 16.69 11.00 4.15
CA LEU A 324 16.48 10.64 2.74
C LEU A 324 15.96 9.22 2.57
N TYR A 325 16.36 8.29 3.45
CA TYR A 325 15.84 6.93 3.42
C TYR A 325 14.34 6.88 3.76
N GLN A 326 13.83 7.71 4.68
CA GLN A 326 12.39 7.77 4.95
C GLN A 326 11.62 8.31 3.75
N ILE A 327 12.10 9.38 3.10
CA ILE A 327 11.46 9.93 1.91
C ILE A 327 11.47 8.91 0.77
N SER A 328 12.60 8.25 0.56
CA SER A 328 12.78 7.24 -0.50
C SER A 328 11.89 6.02 -0.28
N ASP A 329 11.87 5.47 0.93
CA ASP A 329 11.05 4.32 1.31
C ASP A 329 9.55 4.64 1.21
N GLN A 330 9.15 5.82 1.68
CA GLN A 330 7.78 6.30 1.53
C GLN A 330 7.39 6.45 0.06
N LEU A 331 8.23 7.10 -0.75
CA LEU A 331 7.97 7.28 -2.18
C LEU A 331 7.90 5.94 -2.91
N TYR A 332 8.73 4.97 -2.54
CA TYR A 332 8.67 3.61 -3.07
C TYR A 332 7.30 2.98 -2.85
N HIS A 333 6.75 3.03 -1.63
CA HIS A 333 5.41 2.52 -1.34
C HIS A 333 4.31 3.32 -2.08
N GLU A 334 4.47 4.64 -2.23
CA GLU A 334 3.56 5.46 -3.04
C GLU A 334 3.58 5.08 -4.54
N CYS A 335 4.72 4.62 -5.07
CA CYS A 335 4.83 4.04 -6.41
C CYS A 335 4.12 2.69 -6.53
N LEU A 336 4.18 1.85 -5.50
CA LEU A 336 3.53 0.53 -5.50
C LEU A 336 2.01 0.58 -5.48
N LEU A 337 1.41 1.70 -5.04
CA LEU A 337 -0.03 1.91 -5.12
C LEU A 337 -0.56 1.87 -6.57
N LYS A 338 0.30 1.93 -7.60
CA LYS A 338 -0.02 1.84 -9.04
C LYS A 338 -1.20 2.71 -9.47
N VAL A 339 -1.42 3.84 -8.78
CA VAL A 339 -2.54 4.76 -9.06
C VAL A 339 -2.25 5.61 -10.29
N ASN A 340 -2.03 4.97 -11.45
CA ASN A 340 -1.86 5.57 -12.79
C ASN A 340 -1.08 6.90 -12.85
N TRP A 341 -0.04 7.08 -12.03
CA TRP A 341 0.76 8.31 -12.00
C TRP A 341 2.13 8.15 -12.65
N LEU A 342 2.54 6.93 -12.99
CA LEU A 342 3.66 6.66 -13.89
C LEU A 342 3.11 6.23 -15.27
N PRO A 343 3.72 6.70 -16.38
CA PRO A 343 3.37 6.17 -17.68
C PRO A 343 3.63 4.66 -17.70
N ASN A 344 2.65 3.88 -18.19
CA ASN A 344 2.90 2.49 -18.54
C ASN A 344 3.93 2.51 -19.68
N GLU A 345 5.16 2.09 -19.41
CA GLU A 345 6.20 1.91 -20.44
C GLU A 345 5.81 0.81 -21.45
#